data_AF-A0A2N2Z4Z6-F1
#
_entry.id   AF-A0A2N2Z4Z6-F1
#
_cell.length_a   1.000
_cell.length_b   1.000
_cell.length_c   1.000
_cell.angle_alpha   90.00
_cell.angle_beta   90.00
_cell.angle_gamma   90.00
#
_symmetry.space_group_name_H-M   'P 1'
#
loop_
_entity.id
_entity.type
_entity.pdbx_description
1 polymer ?
#
loop_
_entity_poly.entity_id
_entity_poly.type
_entity_poly.pdbx_seq_one_letter_code
_entity_poly.pdbx_strand_id
1 'polypeptide(L)'
;MVQVLKIRQMAIQSALVALFALLSGQGFAQVDFDKWFENKALRIDYFLAGNSTSQRFYLDEIKMEPHWSGSHGKTVSGLNLGTHMVEVADKESGQIIYTQGFCTLFQEWQTVKEATYLDRAFEQVTRIPFPRNEVLITFKNRDKEGKFVELYQL
;
A
#
# COMPACT_ATOMS: atom_id res chain seq x y z
N MET A 1 20.69 16.02 -53.82
CA MET A 1 20.45 16.68 -52.51
C MET A 1 19.11 16.27 -51.87
N VAL A 2 17.99 16.31 -52.60
CA VAL A 2 16.63 16.02 -52.05
C VAL A 2 16.41 14.56 -51.60
N GLN A 3 16.96 13.56 -52.30
CA GLN A 3 16.81 12.14 -51.91
C GLN A 3 17.50 11.80 -50.58
N VAL A 4 18.71 12.34 -50.35
CA VAL A 4 19.46 12.12 -49.10
C VAL A 4 18.73 12.73 -47.90
N LEU A 5 18.06 13.87 -48.10
CA LEU A 5 17.25 14.51 -47.08
C LEU A 5 16.02 13.66 -46.70
N LYS A 6 15.34 13.07 -47.70
CA LYS A 6 14.19 12.16 -47.48
C LYS A 6 14.58 10.88 -46.74
N ILE A 7 15.71 10.28 -47.06
CA ILE A 7 16.21 9.06 -46.39
C ILE A 7 16.54 9.35 -44.92
N ARG A 8 17.20 10.48 -44.64
CA ARG A 8 17.46 10.92 -43.26
C ARG A 8 16.17 11.19 -42.49
N GLN A 9 15.18 11.80 -43.14
CA GLN A 9 13.88 12.10 -42.54
C GLN A 9 13.11 10.81 -42.21
N MET A 10 13.10 9.82 -43.10
CA MET A 10 12.52 8.50 -42.82
C MET A 10 13.24 7.76 -41.69
N ALA A 11 14.57 7.81 -41.65
CA ALA A 11 15.35 7.18 -40.57
C ALA A 11 15.05 7.81 -39.19
N ILE A 12 14.89 9.13 -39.13
CA ILE A 12 14.50 9.86 -37.91
C ILE A 12 13.09 9.49 -37.47
N GLN A 13 12.14 9.40 -38.41
CA GLN A 13 10.77 8.98 -38.12
C GLN A 13 10.72 7.54 -37.58
N SER A 14 11.43 6.61 -38.21
CA SER A 14 11.54 5.23 -37.74
C SER A 14 12.18 5.13 -36.35
N ALA A 15 13.21 5.94 -36.08
CA ALA A 15 13.84 6.01 -34.76
C ALA A 15 12.89 6.56 -33.68
N LEU A 16 12.07 7.57 -34.00
CA LEU A 16 11.06 8.13 -33.10
C LEU A 16 9.94 7.12 -32.78
N VAL A 17 9.48 6.36 -33.77
CA VAL A 17 8.47 5.30 -33.56
C VAL A 17 9.01 4.19 -32.68
N ALA A 18 10.27 3.77 -32.90
CA ALA A 18 10.93 2.77 -32.07
C ALA A 18 11.12 3.25 -30.62
N LEU A 19 11.50 4.53 -30.43
CA LEU A 19 11.64 5.14 -29.10
C LEU A 19 10.30 5.23 -28.38
N PHE A 20 9.21 5.60 -29.08
CA PHE A 20 7.88 5.64 -28.50
C PHE A 20 7.40 4.25 -28.06
N ALA A 21 7.63 3.21 -28.89
CA ALA A 21 7.27 1.83 -28.55
C ALA A 21 8.03 1.29 -27.32
N LEU A 22 9.30 1.68 -27.14
CA LEU A 22 10.10 1.31 -25.97
C LEU A 22 9.65 2.00 -24.68
N LEU A 23 9.04 3.20 -24.78
CA LEU A 23 8.52 3.94 -23.63
C LEU A 23 7.12 3.46 -23.20
N SER A 24 6.34 2.88 -24.12
CA SER A 24 4.98 2.38 -23.83
C SER A 24 4.93 1.11 -22.96
N GLY A 25 6.06 0.41 -22.81
CA GLY A 25 6.12 -0.88 -22.10
C GLY A 25 6.21 -0.79 -20.57
N GLN A 26 6.30 0.41 -20.00
CA GLN A 26 6.45 0.62 -18.55
C GLN A 26 5.09 0.66 -17.82
N GLY A 27 4.19 -0.27 -18.14
CA GLY A 27 3.01 -0.48 -17.33
C GLY A 27 3.41 -1.16 -16.02
N PHE A 28 3.05 -0.57 -14.87
CA PHE A 28 3.14 -1.31 -13.60
C PHE A 28 2.32 -2.59 -13.76
N ALA A 29 2.99 -3.75 -13.69
CA ALA A 29 2.31 -5.03 -13.72
C ALA A 29 1.29 -5.04 -12.57
N GLN A 30 0.01 -5.02 -12.93
CA GLN A 30 -1.07 -5.06 -11.97
C GLN A 30 -1.02 -6.41 -11.25
N VAL A 31 -1.06 -6.40 -9.93
CA VAL A 31 -1.17 -7.64 -9.16
C VAL A 31 -2.49 -8.30 -9.52
N ASP A 32 -2.41 -9.55 -9.98
CA ASP A 32 -3.59 -10.37 -10.26
C ASP A 32 -4.25 -10.79 -8.95
N PHE A 33 -5.44 -10.25 -8.68
CA PHE A 33 -6.16 -10.52 -7.45
C PHE A 33 -6.44 -12.01 -7.26
N ASP A 34 -6.94 -12.69 -8.29
CA ASP A 34 -7.40 -14.08 -8.15
C ASP A 34 -6.23 -15.04 -7.95
N LYS A 35 -5.02 -14.66 -8.40
CA LYS A 35 -3.78 -15.38 -8.12
C LYS A 35 -3.42 -15.38 -6.63
N TRP A 36 -3.61 -14.26 -5.94
CA TRP A 36 -3.09 -14.06 -4.57
C TRP A 36 -4.15 -14.12 -3.48
N PHE A 37 -5.41 -13.83 -3.82
CA PHE A 37 -6.48 -13.62 -2.87
C PHE A 37 -7.74 -14.41 -3.20
N GLU A 38 -8.49 -14.74 -2.16
CA GLU A 38 -9.89 -15.17 -2.26
C GLU A 38 -10.82 -13.97 -2.13
N ASN A 39 -12.05 -14.09 -2.66
CA ASN A 39 -13.10 -13.07 -2.48
C ASN A 39 -13.71 -13.11 -1.07
N LYS A 40 -12.85 -13.02 -0.05
CA LYS A 40 -13.12 -12.95 1.39
C LYS A 40 -12.24 -11.85 1.97
N ALA A 41 -12.55 -11.37 3.18
CA ALA A 41 -11.68 -10.40 3.85
C ALA A 41 -11.01 -11.06 5.07
N LEU A 42 -9.75 -10.70 5.31
CA LEU A 42 -9.11 -10.87 6.61
C LEU A 42 -9.26 -9.54 7.36
N ARG A 43 -10.07 -9.56 8.42
CA ARG A 43 -10.29 -8.44 9.34
C ARG A 43 -9.31 -8.57 10.50
N ILE A 44 -8.62 -7.48 10.81
CA ILE A 44 -7.60 -7.37 11.84
C ILE A 44 -8.01 -6.23 12.75
N ASP A 45 -8.39 -6.59 13.97
CA ASP A 45 -8.79 -5.68 15.03
C ASP A 45 -7.57 -5.46 15.95
N TYR A 46 -7.26 -4.19 16.24
CA TYR A 46 -6.10 -3.83 17.05
C TYR A 46 -6.32 -2.50 17.77
N PHE A 47 -5.52 -2.24 18.80
CA PHE A 47 -5.47 -0.95 19.46
C PHE A 47 -4.20 -0.19 19.07
N LEU A 48 -4.38 1.09 18.75
CA LEU A 48 -3.30 2.06 18.82
C LEU A 48 -3.37 2.76 20.16
N ALA A 49 -2.30 2.68 20.94
CA ALA A 49 -2.26 3.24 22.28
C ALA A 49 -1.01 4.08 22.54
N GLY A 50 -1.17 5.14 23.31
CA GLY A 50 -0.09 6.07 23.59
C GLY A 50 -0.62 7.46 23.89
N ASN A 51 0.18 8.46 23.53
CA ASN A 51 0.00 9.86 23.89
C ASN A 51 0.64 10.75 22.80
N SER A 52 0.86 12.04 23.08
CA SER A 52 1.39 12.99 22.09
C SER A 52 2.80 12.66 21.58
N THR A 53 3.55 11.80 22.26
CA THR A 53 4.95 11.47 21.90
C THR A 53 5.21 9.98 21.68
N SER A 54 4.22 9.12 21.92
CA SER A 54 4.37 7.66 21.80
C SER A 54 3.17 7.02 21.12
N GLN A 55 3.45 5.91 20.43
CA GLN A 55 2.47 5.07 19.78
C GLN A 55 2.89 3.61 19.96
N ARG A 56 1.94 2.75 20.31
CA ARG A 56 2.09 1.30 20.48
C ARG A 56 0.95 0.60 19.77
N PHE A 57 1.25 -0.55 19.18
CA PHE A 57 0.28 -1.41 18.51
C PHE A 57 0.01 -2.63 19.38
N TYR A 58 -1.25 -2.95 19.59
CA TYR A 58 -1.67 -4.16 20.30
C TYR A 58 -2.68 -4.91 19.46
N LEU A 59 -2.35 -6.12 19.01
CA LEU A 59 -3.28 -7.00 18.33
C LEU A 59 -4.41 -7.40 19.28
N ASP A 60 -5.65 -7.34 18.82
CA ASP A 60 -6.81 -7.82 19.55
C ASP A 60 -7.31 -9.13 18.94
N GLU A 61 -7.80 -9.09 17.70
CA GLU A 61 -8.41 -10.25 17.05
C GLU A 61 -8.17 -10.28 15.53
N ILE A 62 -8.14 -11.48 14.96
CA ILE A 62 -8.09 -11.70 13.51
C ILE A 62 -9.28 -12.57 13.11
N LYS A 63 -10.07 -12.12 12.15
CA LYS A 63 -11.28 -12.79 11.66
C LYS A 63 -11.29 -12.92 10.15
N MET A 64 -11.88 -14.01 9.68
CA MET A 64 -12.28 -14.13 8.28
C MET A 64 -13.72 -13.65 8.11
N GLU A 65 -13.94 -12.77 7.14
CA GLU A 65 -15.27 -12.34 6.71
C GLU A 65 -15.61 -12.91 5.32
N PRO A 66 -16.89 -13.22 5.04
CA PRO A 66 -17.28 -13.97 3.84
C PRO A 66 -17.04 -13.24 2.51
N HIS A 67 -16.91 -11.91 2.51
CA HIS A 67 -16.83 -11.12 1.28
C HIS A 67 -15.78 -10.01 1.37
N TRP A 68 -14.97 -9.91 0.31
CA TRP A 68 -14.12 -8.74 0.08
C TRP A 68 -14.93 -7.64 -0.62
N SER A 69 -14.85 -6.41 -0.12
CA SER A 69 -15.57 -5.26 -0.69
C SER A 69 -14.64 -4.20 -1.27
N GLY A 70 -13.33 -4.44 -1.27
CA GLY A 70 -12.34 -3.52 -1.83
C GLY A 70 -12.06 -3.79 -3.30
N SER A 71 -11.02 -3.16 -3.85
CA SER A 71 -10.66 -3.31 -5.25
C SER A 71 -10.05 -4.68 -5.55
N HIS A 72 -10.45 -5.28 -6.68
CA HIS A 72 -9.78 -6.43 -7.30
C HIS A 72 -8.72 -5.99 -8.32
N GLY A 73 -8.75 -4.73 -8.77
CA GLY A 73 -7.87 -4.24 -9.83
C GLY A 73 -6.69 -3.38 -9.35
N LYS A 74 -6.75 -2.84 -8.13
CA LYS A 74 -5.71 -1.95 -7.60
C LYS A 74 -5.38 -2.35 -6.17
N THR A 75 -4.85 -3.56 -5.99
CA THR A 75 -4.47 -4.06 -4.67
C THR A 75 -3.23 -3.38 -4.14
N VAL A 76 -2.31 -2.95 -5.01
CA VAL A 76 -1.14 -2.14 -4.65
C VAL A 76 -1.33 -0.71 -5.15
N SER A 77 -1.47 0.23 -4.23
CA SER A 77 -1.63 1.64 -4.54
C SER A 77 -0.27 2.34 -4.65
N GLY A 78 -0.02 3.02 -5.77
CA GLY A 78 1.15 3.88 -5.96
C GLY A 78 1.00 5.28 -5.36
N LEU A 79 -0.15 5.61 -4.76
CA LEU A 79 -0.45 6.97 -4.30
C LEU A 79 0.18 7.31 -2.95
N ASN A 80 0.57 6.30 -2.14
CA ASN A 80 1.18 6.48 -0.82
C ASN A 80 0.46 7.56 0.00
N LEU A 81 -0.85 7.41 0.22
CA LEU A 81 -1.68 8.36 0.98
C LEU A 81 -1.81 7.93 2.45
N GLY A 82 -2.27 8.85 3.30
CA GLY A 82 -2.55 8.57 4.71
C GLY A 82 -1.33 8.67 5.63
N THR A 83 -1.59 8.70 6.94
CA THR A 83 -0.57 8.72 8.01
C THR A 83 -0.09 7.32 8.39
N HIS A 84 -0.89 6.31 8.05
CA HIS A 84 -0.62 4.90 8.27
C HIS A 84 -0.80 4.11 6.98
N MET A 85 -0.23 2.92 6.93
CA MET A 85 -0.37 2.00 5.81
C MET A 85 -0.34 0.56 6.31
N VAL A 86 -1.18 -0.29 5.71
CA VAL A 86 -1.00 -1.74 5.76
C VAL A 86 -0.35 -2.18 4.45
N GLU A 87 0.70 -2.98 4.55
CA GLU A 87 1.42 -3.60 3.44
C GLU A 87 1.39 -5.12 3.64
N VAL A 88 1.09 -5.85 2.57
CA VAL A 88 1.02 -7.31 2.58
C VAL A 88 2.00 -7.84 1.55
N ALA A 89 2.95 -8.64 2.02
CA ALA A 89 3.93 -9.32 1.20
C ALA A 89 3.67 -10.83 1.21
N ASP A 90 3.75 -11.46 0.04
CA ASP A 90 3.82 -12.92 -0.03
C ASP A 90 5.10 -13.41 0.67
N LYS A 91 4.99 -14.38 1.57
CA LYS A 91 6.10 -14.81 2.43
C LYS A 91 7.19 -15.56 1.66
N GLU A 92 6.82 -16.29 0.61
CA GLU A 92 7.76 -17.09 -0.18
C GLU A 92 8.60 -16.21 -1.10
N SER A 93 7.96 -15.32 -1.86
CA SER A 93 8.61 -14.50 -2.88
C SER A 93 9.07 -13.13 -2.38
N GLY A 94 8.51 -12.64 -1.25
CA GLY A 94 8.71 -11.28 -0.78
C GLY A 94 7.98 -10.22 -1.62
N GLN A 95 7.15 -10.62 -2.58
CA GLN A 95 6.42 -9.70 -3.45
C GLN A 95 5.33 -8.97 -2.65
N ILE A 96 5.28 -7.63 -2.76
CA ILE A 96 4.15 -6.84 -2.27
C ILE A 96 2.93 -7.10 -3.15
N ILE A 97 1.88 -7.62 -2.54
CA ILE A 97 0.64 -8.03 -3.22
C ILE A 97 -0.57 -7.16 -2.84
N TYR A 98 -0.48 -6.43 -1.72
CA TYR A 98 -1.51 -5.46 -1.31
C TYR A 98 -0.91 -4.30 -0.51
N THR A 99 -1.38 -3.06 -0.76
CA THR A 99 -1.10 -1.89 0.06
C THR A 99 -2.35 -1.01 0.20
N GLN A 100 -2.61 -0.51 1.40
CA GLN A 100 -3.68 0.46 1.64
C GLN A 100 -3.23 1.48 2.68
N GLY A 101 -3.25 2.76 2.28
CA GLY A 101 -3.02 3.89 3.17
C GLY A 101 -4.31 4.32 3.88
N PHE A 102 -4.19 4.80 5.12
CA PHE A 102 -5.31 5.29 5.93
C PHE A 102 -4.86 6.33 6.97
N CYS A 103 -5.84 6.99 7.59
CA CYS A 103 -5.66 7.88 8.75
C CYS A 103 -6.48 7.35 9.92
N THR A 104 -6.11 7.71 11.15
CA THR A 104 -6.73 7.20 12.37
C THR A 104 -7.17 8.34 13.27
N LEU A 105 -8.27 8.16 13.98
CA LEU A 105 -8.68 9.08 15.05
C LEU A 105 -7.64 9.17 16.17
N PHE A 106 -6.88 8.08 16.41
CA PHE A 106 -5.75 8.11 17.34
C PHE A 106 -4.74 9.20 16.97
N GLN A 107 -4.34 9.27 15.70
CA GLN A 107 -3.37 10.25 15.23
C GLN A 107 -3.90 11.68 15.32
N GLU A 108 -5.19 11.90 15.05
CA GLU A 108 -5.83 13.21 15.26
C GLU A 108 -5.81 13.58 16.76
N TRP A 109 -6.18 12.65 17.63
CA TRP A 109 -6.19 12.83 19.08
C TRP A 109 -4.79 13.10 19.66
N GLN A 110 -3.72 12.52 19.10
CA GLN A 110 -2.34 12.82 19.56
C GLN A 110 -1.97 14.31 19.43
N THR A 111 -2.70 15.09 18.63
CA THR A 111 -2.47 16.54 18.47
C THR A 111 -3.25 17.40 19.47
N VAL A 112 -4.19 16.83 20.24
CA VAL A 112 -4.95 17.57 21.24
C VAL A 112 -4.22 17.65 22.58
N LYS A 113 -4.51 18.70 23.36
CA LYS A 113 -3.87 18.96 24.66
C LYS A 113 -3.99 17.77 25.62
N GLU A 114 -5.08 17.00 25.58
CA GLU A 114 -5.29 15.83 26.43
C GLU A 114 -4.15 14.80 26.29
N ALA A 115 -3.67 14.58 25.08
CA ALA A 115 -2.62 13.62 24.78
C ALA A 115 -1.27 14.00 25.40
N THR A 116 -1.07 15.22 25.93
CA THR A 116 0.19 15.57 26.58
C THR A 116 0.30 15.11 28.03
N TYR A 117 -0.81 14.64 28.63
CA TYR A 117 -0.84 14.23 30.04
C TYR A 117 -1.67 12.96 30.30
N LEU A 118 -2.27 12.34 29.28
CA LEU A 118 -2.96 11.06 29.39
C LEU A 118 -2.52 10.09 28.29
N ASP A 119 -2.43 8.81 28.64
CA ASP A 119 -2.37 7.71 27.69
C ASP A 119 -3.81 7.26 27.36
N ARG A 120 -4.10 7.02 26.08
CA ARG A 120 -5.35 6.39 25.63
C ARG A 120 -5.07 5.28 24.63
N ALA A 121 -6.05 4.39 24.49
CA ALA A 121 -6.08 3.35 23.48
C ALA A 121 -7.32 3.56 22.61
N PHE A 122 -7.15 3.45 21.28
CA PHE A 122 -8.20 3.58 20.30
C PHE A 122 -8.26 2.31 19.46
N GLU A 123 -9.44 1.70 19.41
CA GLU A 123 -9.71 0.56 18.54
C GLU A 123 -9.55 0.96 17.07
N GLN A 124 -8.94 0.08 16.30
CA GLN A 124 -8.76 0.17 14.86
C GLN A 124 -9.18 -1.15 14.23
N VAL A 125 -9.75 -1.06 13.04
CA VAL A 125 -10.11 -2.22 12.23
C VAL A 125 -9.49 -2.03 10.85
N THR A 126 -8.63 -2.95 10.46
CA THR A 126 -8.09 -3.04 9.09
C THR A 126 -8.64 -4.28 8.41
N ARG A 127 -9.05 -4.13 7.16
CA ARG A 127 -9.50 -5.25 6.32
C ARG A 127 -8.58 -5.35 5.12
N ILE A 128 -8.02 -6.53 4.89
CA ILE A 128 -7.25 -6.86 3.68
C ILE A 128 -7.97 -7.99 2.92
N PRO A 129 -7.74 -8.14 1.61
CA PRO A 129 -8.25 -9.31 0.90
C PRO A 129 -7.62 -10.59 1.48
N PHE A 130 -8.40 -11.66 1.59
CA PHE A 130 -7.96 -12.88 2.27
C PHE A 130 -6.89 -13.60 1.44
N PRO A 131 -5.66 -13.77 1.95
CA PRO A 131 -4.55 -14.33 1.18
C PRO A 131 -4.71 -15.84 0.97
N ARG A 132 -4.28 -16.33 -0.20
CA ARG A 132 -4.26 -17.78 -0.49
C ARG A 132 -3.08 -18.51 0.13
N ASN A 133 -1.97 -17.79 0.33
CA ASN A 133 -0.72 -18.31 0.88
C ASN A 133 -0.35 -17.57 2.17
N GLU A 134 0.69 -18.05 2.86
CA GLU A 134 1.25 -17.31 3.98
C GLU A 134 1.80 -15.94 3.52
N VAL A 135 1.53 -14.92 4.33
CA VAL A 135 1.92 -13.54 4.05
C VAL A 135 2.55 -12.92 5.28
N LEU A 136 3.33 -11.86 5.07
CA LEU A 136 3.77 -10.93 6.10
C LEU A 136 2.88 -9.69 6.02
N ILE A 137 2.26 -9.29 7.13
CA ILE A 137 1.39 -8.12 7.19
C ILE A 137 2.07 -7.06 8.04
N THR A 138 2.54 -6.00 7.39
CA THR A 138 3.29 -4.92 8.03
C THR A 138 2.43 -3.68 8.13
N PHE A 139 2.16 -3.25 9.36
CA PHE A 139 1.61 -1.95 9.66
C PHE A 139 2.74 -0.93 9.73
N LYS A 140 2.54 0.20 9.05
CA LYS A 140 3.50 1.30 8.97
C LYS A 140 2.84 2.60 9.41
N ASN A 141 3.62 3.50 10.01
CA ASN A 141 3.23 4.88 10.27
C ASN A 141 4.22 5.83 9.59
N ARG A 142 3.84 7.11 9.42
CA ARG A 142 4.79 8.13 8.98
C ARG A 142 5.64 8.64 10.11
N ASP A 143 6.93 8.82 9.83
CA ASP A 143 7.85 9.62 10.64
C ASP A 143 7.65 11.12 10.38
N LYS A 144 8.49 11.95 11.01
CA LYS A 144 8.43 13.42 10.89
C LYS A 144 8.86 13.91 9.51
N GLU A 145 9.66 13.10 8.80
CA GLU A 145 10.12 13.30 7.44
C GLU A 145 9.06 12.86 6.42
N GLY A 146 7.92 12.34 6.89
CA GLY A 146 6.82 11.88 6.07
C GLY A 146 7.07 10.54 5.40
N LYS A 147 8.08 9.76 5.81
CA LYS A 147 8.35 8.43 5.27
C LYS A 147 7.63 7.36 6.08
N PHE A 148 7.16 6.32 5.40
CA PHE A 148 6.60 5.17 6.08
C PHE A 148 7.72 4.36 6.74
N VAL A 149 7.58 4.14 8.04
CA VAL A 149 8.43 3.28 8.87
C VAL A 149 7.59 2.16 9.46
N GLU A 150 8.21 1.02 9.72
CA GLU A 150 7.53 -0.12 10.35
C GLU A 150 7.07 0.23 11.76
N LEU A 151 5.80 -0.04 12.03
CA LEU A 151 5.19 0.06 13.36
C LEU A 151 5.08 -1.32 14.00
N TYR A 152 4.57 -2.29 13.24
CA TYR A 152 4.33 -3.65 13.71
C TYR A 152 4.22 -4.61 12.53
N GLN A 153 4.65 -5.85 12.71
CA GLN A 153 4.53 -6.91 11.71
C GLN A 153 3.88 -8.15 12.35
N LEU A 154 2.88 -8.69 11.66
CA LEU A 154 2.25 -9.98 11.96
C LEU A 154 2.93 -11.12 11.20
#